data_AF-A0A0A1U440-F1
#
_entry.id   AF-A0A0A1U440-F1
#
_cell.length_a   1.000
_cell.length_b   1.000
_cell.length_c   1.000
_cell.angle_alpha   90.00
_cell.angle_beta   90.00
_cell.angle_gamma   90.00
#
_symmetry.space_group_name_H-M   'P 1'
#
loop_
_entity.id
_entity.type
_entity.pdbx_description
1 polymer ?
#
loop_
_entity_poly.entity_id
_entity_poly.type
_entity_poly.pdbx_seq_one_letter_code
_entity_poly.pdbx_strand_id
1 'polypeptide(L)'
;MACVYTWTTSELLVLFESIQFCQKTNRDDWDCVSQLVKTTMSETGMTMNEKYNKYGCSSQYNEFELKYHTAAGEGNIVDYAVNFLREKRVGELEKEIREREGHISSLKDSFQ
;
A
#
# COMPACT_ATOMS: atom_id res chain seq x y z
N MET A 1 -18.48 -16.22 -2.21
CA MET A 1 -17.25 -16.21 -3.03
C MET A 1 -16.57 -14.87 -2.76
N ALA A 2 -15.53 -14.84 -1.93
CA ALA A 2 -14.87 -13.59 -1.58
C ALA A 2 -14.06 -13.13 -2.80
N CYS A 3 -14.37 -11.95 -3.34
CA CYS A 3 -13.54 -11.33 -4.36
C CYS A 3 -12.22 -10.95 -3.66
N VAL A 4 -11.14 -11.71 -3.91
CA VAL A 4 -9.82 -11.40 -3.35
C VAL A 4 -9.27 -10.22 -4.15
N TYR A 5 -9.62 -9.01 -3.71
CA TYR A 5 -9.08 -7.80 -4.30
C TYR A 5 -7.58 -7.75 -4.03
N THR A 6 -6.75 -7.73 -5.08
CA THR A 6 -5.29 -7.60 -4.92
C THR A 6 -4.95 -6.15 -4.53
N TRP A 7 -4.15 -5.98 -3.48
CA TRP A 7 -3.65 -4.67 -3.04
C TRP A 7 -2.28 -4.36 -3.65
N THR A 8 -2.14 -3.17 -4.20
CA THR A 8 -0.89 -2.58 -4.70
C THR A 8 0.00 -2.12 -3.56
N THR A 9 1.27 -1.87 -3.85
CA THR A 9 2.23 -1.35 -2.86
C THR A 9 1.77 -0.01 -2.25
N SER A 10 1.19 0.88 -3.07
CA SER A 10 0.66 2.16 -2.60
C SER A 10 -0.57 1.99 -1.69
N GLU A 11 -1.50 1.11 -2.05
CA GLU A 11 -2.68 0.85 -1.21
C GLU A 11 -2.28 0.23 0.13
N LEU A 12 -1.29 -0.69 0.12
CA LEU A 12 -0.75 -1.26 1.35
C LEU A 12 -0.03 -0.21 2.20
N LEU A 13 0.73 0.71 1.59
CA LEU A 13 1.36 1.82 2.33
C LEU A 13 0.31 2.67 3.05
N VAL A 14 -0.73 3.09 2.33
CA VAL A 14 -1.82 3.88 2.90
C VAL A 14 -2.51 3.12 4.03
N LEU A 15 -2.74 1.81 3.89
CA LEU A 15 -3.30 0.97 4.96
C LEU A 15 -2.42 1.00 6.22
N PHE A 16 -1.14 0.70 6.09
CA PHE A 16 -0.24 0.58 7.25
C PHE A 16 0.08 1.93 7.89
N GLU A 17 0.18 3.02 7.13
CA GLU A 17 0.32 4.37 7.68
C GLU A 17 -0.97 4.82 8.39
N SER A 18 -2.15 4.45 7.86
CA SER A 18 -3.44 4.69 8.53
C SER A 18 -3.54 3.90 9.84
N ILE A 19 -3.08 2.66 9.87
CA ILE A 19 -2.99 1.85 11.10
C ILE A 19 -2.05 2.53 12.10
N GLN A 20 -0.85 2.95 11.67
CA GLN A 20 0.11 3.64 12.54
C GLN A 20 -0.46 4.95 13.12
N PHE A 21 -1.31 5.66 12.36
CA PHE A 21 -2.02 6.84 12.81
C PHE A 21 -3.13 6.50 13.83
N CYS A 22 -4.06 5.61 13.49
CA CYS A 22 -5.21 5.27 14.34
C CYS A 22 -4.80 4.48 15.61
N GLN A 23 -3.73 3.68 15.58
CA GLN A 23 -3.26 2.94 16.76
C GLN A 23 -2.76 3.85 17.89
N LYS A 24 -2.43 5.12 17.60
CA LYS A 24 -2.08 6.12 18.63
C LYS A 24 -3.29 6.54 19.47
N THR A 25 -4.52 6.23 19.03
CA THR A 25 -5.76 6.64 19.71
C THR A 25 -6.59 5.45 20.19
N ASN A 26 -6.64 4.32 19.47
CA ASN A 26 -7.24 3.06 19.91
C ASN A 26 -6.73 1.89 19.04
N ARG A 27 -6.32 0.75 19.63
CA ARG A 27 -5.61 -0.33 18.94
C ARG A 27 -6.42 -1.06 17.86
N ASP A 28 -7.76 -1.05 17.95
CA ASP A 28 -8.64 -1.86 17.09
C ASP A 28 -9.67 -1.04 16.29
N ASP A 29 -9.42 0.26 16.08
CA ASP A 29 -10.35 1.13 15.35
C ASP A 29 -10.23 0.98 13.82
N TRP A 30 -10.70 -0.16 13.31
CA TRP A 30 -10.77 -0.43 11.87
C TRP A 30 -11.75 0.48 11.13
N ASP A 31 -12.68 1.12 11.83
CA ASP A 31 -13.55 2.14 11.25
C ASP A 31 -12.75 3.42 10.95
N CYS A 32 -11.89 3.89 11.88
CA CYS A 32 -10.91 4.97 11.64
C CYS A 32 -9.97 4.63 10.48
N VAL A 33 -9.36 3.44 10.50
CA VAL A 33 -8.43 3.00 9.43
C VAL A 33 -9.14 2.99 8.08
N SER A 34 -10.35 2.40 8.01
CA SER A 34 -11.12 2.35 6.76
C SER A 34 -11.44 3.74 6.21
N GLN A 35 -11.80 4.68 7.08
CA GLN A 35 -12.08 6.05 6.66
C GLN A 35 -10.85 6.75 6.11
N LEU A 36 -9.69 6.64 6.78
CA LEU A 36 -8.45 7.23 6.29
C LEU A 36 -8.03 6.63 4.95
N VAL A 37 -8.05 5.31 4.82
CA VAL A 37 -7.71 4.64 3.55
C VAL A 37 -8.63 5.11 2.43
N LYS A 38 -9.95 5.17 2.65
CA LYS A 38 -10.90 5.65 1.63
C LYS A 38 -10.63 7.09 1.22
N THR A 39 -10.42 7.97 2.20
CA THR A 39 -10.15 9.40 1.94
C THR A 39 -8.88 9.55 1.13
N THR A 40 -7.75 8.99 1.59
CA THR A 40 -6.47 9.11 0.91
C THR A 40 -6.49 8.49 -0.48
N MET A 41 -7.06 7.30 -0.66
CA MET A 41 -7.15 6.69 -1.99
C MET A 41 -8.08 7.47 -2.93
N SER A 42 -9.11 8.13 -2.39
CA SER A 42 -9.98 8.99 -3.21
C SER A 42 -9.25 10.23 -3.76
N GLU A 43 -8.31 10.78 -3.00
CA GLU A 43 -7.46 11.91 -3.45
C GLU A 43 -6.55 11.52 -4.61
N THR A 44 -6.21 10.23 -4.73
CA THR A 44 -5.44 9.69 -5.86
C THR A 44 -6.33 9.20 -7.02
N GLY A 45 -7.64 9.45 -6.96
CA GLY A 45 -8.61 8.99 -7.98
C GLY A 45 -8.97 7.50 -7.90
N MET A 46 -8.56 6.79 -6.86
CA MET A 46 -8.85 5.36 -6.66
C MET A 46 -9.97 5.17 -5.63
N THR A 47 -11.18 4.86 -6.09
CA THR A 47 -12.34 4.65 -5.19
C THR A 47 -12.83 3.21 -5.26
N MET A 48 -12.53 2.41 -4.23
CA MET A 48 -13.03 1.03 -4.09
C MET A 48 -13.60 0.81 -2.68
N ASN A 49 -14.80 1.35 -2.44
CA ASN A 49 -15.42 1.37 -1.11
C ASN A 49 -15.58 -0.02 -0.48
N GLU A 50 -15.85 -1.05 -1.28
CA GLU A 50 -15.95 -2.44 -0.82
C GLU A 50 -14.60 -3.01 -0.39
N LYS A 51 -13.54 -2.72 -1.16
CA LYS A 51 -12.17 -3.15 -0.85
C LYS A 51 -11.63 -2.46 0.41
N TYR A 52 -11.86 -1.16 0.53
CA TYR A 52 -11.32 -0.33 1.60
C TYR A 52 -12.24 -0.25 2.83
N ASN A 53 -13.26 -1.09 2.94
CA ASN A 53 -14.07 -1.16 4.15
C ASN A 53 -13.26 -1.76 5.33
N LYS A 54 -13.78 -1.67 6.55
CA LYS A 54 -13.08 -2.15 7.75
C LYS A 54 -12.68 -3.62 7.70
N TYR A 55 -13.52 -4.46 7.09
CA TYR A 55 -13.24 -5.89 6.94
C TYR A 55 -12.13 -6.14 5.93
N GLY A 56 -12.12 -5.41 4.82
CA GLY A 56 -11.05 -5.47 3.82
C GLY A 56 -9.71 -5.01 4.39
N CYS A 57 -9.70 -3.92 5.16
CA CYS A 57 -8.50 -3.42 5.85
C CYS A 57 -7.96 -4.43 6.87
N SER A 58 -8.84 -4.97 7.73
CA SER A 58 -8.46 -5.96 8.73
C SER A 58 -7.98 -7.27 8.10
N SER A 59 -8.68 -7.77 7.08
CA SER A 59 -8.26 -8.97 6.33
C SER A 59 -6.89 -8.79 5.68
N GLN A 60 -6.67 -7.63 5.04
CA GLN A 60 -5.40 -7.36 4.37
C GLN A 60 -4.24 -7.21 5.35
N TYR A 61 -4.48 -6.62 6.53
CA TYR A 61 -3.49 -6.61 7.61
C TYR A 61 -3.13 -8.03 8.04
N ASN A 62 -4.12 -8.88 8.33
CA ASN A 62 -3.90 -10.27 8.77
C ASN A 62 -3.12 -11.08 7.71
N GLU A 63 -3.46 -10.94 6.43
CA GLU A 63 -2.74 -11.58 5.34
C GLU A 63 -1.28 -11.13 5.27
N PHE A 64 -1.03 -9.83 5.45
CA PHE A 64 0.33 -9.30 5.46
C PHE A 64 1.11 -9.80 6.67
N GLU A 65 0.51 -9.77 7.87
CA GLU A 65 1.11 -10.27 9.11
C GLU A 65 1.46 -11.75 8.98
N LEU A 66 0.54 -12.60 8.52
CA LEU A 66 0.81 -14.02 8.27
C LEU A 66 1.98 -14.24 7.31
N LYS A 67 2.12 -13.38 6.30
CA LYS A 67 3.19 -13.53 5.30
C LYS A 67 4.55 -13.06 5.81
N TYR A 68 4.58 -11.99 6.61
CA TYR A 68 5.82 -11.29 6.93
C TYR A 68 6.16 -11.26 8.43
N HIS A 69 5.38 -11.88 9.32
CA HIS A 69 5.68 -11.89 10.76
C HIS A 69 7.10 -12.41 11.05
N THR A 70 7.55 -13.44 10.31
CA THR A 70 8.90 -14.00 10.49
C THR A 70 9.98 -13.00 10.08
N ALA A 71 9.75 -12.25 9.00
CA ALA A 71 10.69 -11.25 8.51
C ALA A 71 10.74 -9.99 9.40
N ALA A 72 9.60 -9.63 10.02
CA ALA A 72 9.54 -8.56 11.01
C ALA A 72 10.28 -8.90 12.31
N GLY A 73 10.48 -10.19 12.60
CA GLY A 73 11.16 -10.66 13.80
C GLY A 73 10.39 -10.28 15.07
N GLU A 74 11.10 -9.83 16.10
CA GLU A 74 10.51 -9.36 17.36
C GLU A 74 9.99 -7.91 17.29
N GLY A 75 10.14 -7.25 16.14
CA GLY A 75 9.72 -5.87 15.92
C GLY A 75 8.21 -5.70 15.71
N ASN A 76 7.73 -4.45 15.79
CA ASN A 76 6.36 -4.11 15.44
C ASN A 76 6.12 -4.34 13.94
N ILE A 77 5.19 -5.23 13.60
CA ILE A 77 4.83 -5.57 12.22
C ILE A 77 4.39 -4.36 11.40
N VAL A 78 3.74 -3.36 12.02
CA VAL A 78 3.30 -2.13 11.35
C VAL A 78 4.51 -1.30 10.93
N ASP A 79 5.48 -1.13 11.82
CA ASP A 79 6.69 -0.35 11.53
C ASP A 79 7.56 -1.06 10.48
N TYR A 80 7.67 -2.39 10.57
CA TYR A 80 8.29 -3.21 9.53
C TYR A 80 7.60 -3.01 8.18
N ALA A 81 6.27 -3.10 8.14
CA ALA A 81 5.49 -2.99 6.92
C ALA A 81 5.69 -1.63 6.23
N VAL A 82 5.61 -0.52 6.99
CA VAL A 82 5.80 0.83 6.45
C VAL A 82 7.18 0.98 5.81
N ASN A 83 8.25 0.55 6.47
CA ASN A 83 9.60 0.67 5.93
C ASN A 83 9.80 -0.22 4.69
N PHE A 84 9.42 -1.49 4.78
CA PHE A 84 9.52 -2.45 3.68
C PHE A 84 8.75 -1.98 2.43
N LEU A 85 7.52 -1.51 2.61
CA LEU A 85 6.68 -1.06 1.50
C LEU A 85 7.17 0.26 0.89
N ARG A 86 7.78 1.16 1.68
CA ARG A 86 8.38 2.40 1.17
C ARG A 86 9.57 2.10 0.27
N GLU A 87 10.48 1.26 0.70
CA GLU A 87 11.62 0.80 -0.11
C GLU A 87 11.13 0.13 -1.40
N LYS A 88 10.13 -0.75 -1.29
CA LYS A 88 9.53 -1.40 -2.45
C LYS A 88 8.94 -0.37 -3.43
N ARG A 89 8.22 0.64 -2.95
CA ARG A 89 7.63 1.68 -3.81
C ARG A 89 8.69 2.54 -4.48
N VAL A 90 9.79 2.87 -3.80
CA VAL A 90 10.93 3.55 -4.42
C VAL A 90 11.49 2.70 -5.56
N GLY A 91 11.72 1.40 -5.35
CA GLY A 91 12.21 0.51 -6.41
C GLY A 91 11.26 0.40 -7.61
N GLU A 92 9.94 0.40 -7.37
CA GLU A 92 8.94 0.45 -8.45
C GLU A 92 9.02 1.77 -9.23
N LEU A 93 9.12 2.92 -8.55
CA LEU A 93 9.25 4.23 -9.18
C LEU A 93 10.54 4.35 -10.00
N GLU A 94 11.67 3.87 -9.48
CA GLU A 94 12.93 3.85 -10.22
C GLU A 94 12.84 3.02 -11.51
N LYS A 95 12.13 1.90 -11.45
CA LYS A 95 11.86 1.09 -12.64
C LYS A 95 10.98 1.85 -13.65
N GLU A 96 9.89 2.45 -13.19
CA GLU A 96 8.99 3.25 -14.04
C GLU A 96 9.74 4.42 -14.71
N ILE A 97 10.66 5.07 -14.00
CA ILE A 97 11.50 6.15 -14.54
C ILE A 97 12.39 5.62 -15.66
N ARG A 98 13.15 4.54 -15.43
CA ARG A 98 14.05 3.96 -16.45
C ARG A 98 13.30 3.53 -17.71
N GLU A 99 12.11 2.95 -17.55
CA GLU A 99 11.26 2.55 -18.68
C GLU A 99 10.82 3.76 -19.51
N ARG A 100 10.42 4.85 -18.85
CA ARG A 100 10.04 6.10 -19.53
C ARG A 100 11.23 6.76 -20.23
N GLU A 101 12.40 6.79 -19.60
CA GLU A 101 13.63 7.32 -20.21
C GLU A 101 14.01 6.53 -21.46
N GLY A 102 13.96 5.20 -21.40
CA GLY A 102 14.21 4.34 -22.55
C GLY A 102 13.21 4.60 -23.69
N HIS A 103 11.92 4.74 -23.36
CA HIS A 103 10.90 5.07 -24.35
C HIS A 103 11.14 6.44 -25.01
N ILE A 104 11.47 7.46 -24.23
CA ILE A 104 11.80 8.80 -24.75
C ILE A 104 13.03 8.75 -25.67
N SER A 105 14.08 8.00 -25.30
CA SER A 105 15.24 7.82 -26.17
C SER A 105 14.85 7.19 -27.51
N SER A 106 14.07 6.10 -27.47
CA SER A 106 13.62 5.41 -28.69
C SER A 106 12.79 6.31 -29.62
N LEU A 107 11.96 7.19 -29.04
CA LEU A 107 11.19 8.16 -29.81
C LEU A 107 12.11 9.19 -30.46
N LYS A 108 13.11 9.73 -29.74
CA LYS A 108 14.07 10.70 -30.30
C LYS A 108 14.85 10.11 -31.47
N ASP A 109 15.30 8.87 -31.34
CA ASP A 109 16.03 8.16 -32.40
C ASP A 109 15.14 7.89 -33.62
N SER A 110 13.82 7.79 -33.43
CA SER A 110 12.85 7.58 -34.53
C SER A 110 12.49 8.86 -35.30
N PHE A 111 12.88 10.04 -34.80
CA PHE A 111 12.63 11.34 -35.43
C PHE A 111 13.90 11.98 -36.03
N GLN A 112 15.03 11.27 -36.04
CA GLN A 112 16.27 11.62 -36.74
C GLN A 112 16.42 10.81 -38.03
#